data_AF-H1L0V4-F1
#
_entry.id   AF-H1L0V4-F1
#
_cell.length_a   1.000
_cell.length_b   1.000
_cell.length_c   1.000
_cell.angle_alpha   90.00
_cell.angle_beta   90.00
_cell.angle_gamma   90.00
#
_symmetry.space_group_name_H-M   'P 1'
#
loop_
_entity.id
_entity.type
_entity.pdbx_description
1 polymer ?
#
loop_
_entity_poly.entity_id
_entity_poly.type
_entity_poly.pdbx_seq_one_letter_code
_entity_poly.pdbx_strand_id
1 'polypeptide(L)'
;MDRTTPYQPTSGTNLNHADIVSPTILIQMIKRSKNPILIVGCKLDKDIEEVLSKLNIKKIYTPKEMNLLDIMKYLAKGEHDLALFIGITYYYLAQALTHLKHFSSVITVTIDPFYHPNACYSFPNMKKDEHIDVIKKLVGALGK
;
A
#
# COMPACT_ATOMS: atom_id res chain seq x y z
N MET A 1 -12.59 4.93 -15.49
CA MET A 1 -11.65 5.76 -14.72
C MET A 1 -10.32 5.73 -15.43
N ASP A 2 -9.69 6.89 -15.62
CA ASP A 2 -8.31 6.95 -16.06
C ASP A 2 -7.38 6.31 -15.00
N ARG A 3 -6.23 5.77 -15.42
CA ARG A 3 -5.34 4.95 -14.59
C ARG A 3 -4.70 5.73 -13.45
N THR A 4 -4.59 7.04 -13.60
CA THR A 4 -3.87 7.92 -12.67
C THR A 4 -4.76 8.95 -11.99
N THR A 5 -6.04 9.00 -12.35
CA THR A 5 -6.95 9.99 -11.77
C THR A 5 -7.23 9.65 -10.31
N PRO A 6 -6.85 10.51 -9.35
CA PRO A 6 -7.11 10.25 -7.94
C PRO A 6 -8.62 10.25 -7.66
N TYR A 7 -9.04 9.51 -6.63
CA TYR A 7 -10.45 9.47 -6.22
C TYR A 7 -10.98 10.86 -5.84
N GLN A 8 -10.10 11.74 -5.32
CA GLN A 8 -10.37 13.17 -5.13
C GLN A 8 -9.66 13.99 -6.19
N PRO A 9 -10.39 14.70 -7.08
CA PRO A 9 -9.79 15.51 -8.13
C PRO A 9 -9.02 16.72 -7.58
N THR A 10 -9.37 17.20 -6.37
CA THR A 10 -8.64 18.29 -5.69
C THR A 10 -7.19 17.92 -5.33
N SER A 11 -6.91 16.64 -5.14
CA SER A 11 -5.54 16.15 -4.95
C SER A 11 -4.72 16.14 -6.24
N GLY A 12 -5.34 16.33 -7.41
CA GLY A 12 -4.69 16.23 -8.72
C GLY A 12 -3.73 17.38 -9.08
N THR A 13 -3.66 18.42 -8.26
CA THR A 13 -2.83 19.62 -8.50
C THR A 13 -1.46 19.55 -7.80
N ASN A 14 -1.20 18.52 -6.99
CA ASN A 14 0.05 18.38 -6.28
C ASN A 14 1.18 17.91 -7.21
N LEU A 15 2.32 18.60 -7.17
CA LEU A 15 3.52 18.24 -7.96
C LEU A 15 4.11 16.89 -7.56
N ASN A 16 3.98 16.52 -6.28
CA ASN A 16 4.58 15.31 -5.71
C ASN A 16 3.57 14.16 -5.62
N HIS A 17 3.09 13.70 -6.77
CA HIS A 17 2.27 12.49 -6.84
C HIS A 17 3.09 11.21 -6.63
N ALA A 18 2.39 10.09 -6.46
CA ALA A 18 3.02 8.78 -6.36
C ALA A 18 3.43 8.28 -7.74
N ASP A 19 4.58 7.62 -7.83
CA ASP A 19 4.95 6.95 -9.06
C ASP A 19 4.15 5.67 -9.24
N ILE A 20 3.70 5.39 -10.46
CA ILE A 20 2.98 4.15 -10.76
C ILE A 20 3.96 2.99 -10.70
N VAL A 21 3.65 1.98 -9.90
CA VAL A 21 4.48 0.77 -9.79
C VAL A 21 3.80 -0.42 -10.43
N SER A 22 4.57 -1.20 -11.19
CA SER A 22 4.10 -2.47 -11.72
C SER A 22 4.28 -3.60 -10.69
N PRO A 23 3.50 -4.69 -10.78
CA PRO A 23 3.65 -5.82 -9.84
C PRO A 23 5.07 -6.38 -9.83
N THR A 24 5.74 -6.42 -10.99
CA THR A 24 7.11 -6.88 -11.14
C THR A 24 8.11 -6.01 -10.39
N ILE A 25 7.99 -4.69 -10.50
CA ILE A 25 8.85 -3.75 -9.78
C ILE A 25 8.59 -3.85 -8.28
N LEU A 26 7.33 -3.96 -7.87
CA LEU A 26 6.99 -4.12 -6.45
C LEU A 26 7.59 -5.41 -5.84
N ILE A 27 7.57 -6.53 -6.57
CA ILE A 27 8.25 -7.76 -6.14
C ILE A 27 9.74 -7.51 -5.92
N GLN A 28 10.39 -6.75 -6.80
CA GLN A 28 11.81 -6.39 -6.63
C GLN A 28 12.04 -5.45 -5.43
N MET A 29 11.14 -4.49 -5.20
CA MET A 29 11.20 -3.60 -4.03
C MET A 29 11.10 -4.41 -2.73
N ILE A 30 10.15 -5.34 -2.65
CA ILE A 30 9.98 -6.23 -1.49
C ILE A 30 11.24 -7.09 -1.28
N LYS A 31 11.78 -7.70 -2.34
CA LYS A 31 12.99 -8.54 -2.26
C LYS A 31 14.24 -7.77 -1.84
N ARG A 32 14.32 -6.48 -2.18
CA ARG A 32 15.46 -5.61 -1.86
C ARG A 32 15.33 -4.98 -0.47
N SER A 33 14.11 -4.84 0.04
CA SER A 33 13.83 -4.24 1.36
C SER A 33 14.43 -5.09 2.47
N LYS A 34 15.05 -4.41 3.44
CA LYS A 34 15.64 -5.06 4.63
C LYS A 34 14.56 -5.51 5.61
N ASN A 35 13.51 -4.71 5.78
CA ASN A 35 12.46 -4.97 6.75
C ASN A 35 11.09 -4.49 6.24
N PRO A 36 10.52 -5.19 5.22
CA PRO A 36 9.23 -4.81 4.67
C PRO A 36 8.11 -5.10 5.67
N ILE A 37 7.09 -4.25 5.68
CA ILE A 37 5.88 -4.44 6.48
C ILE A 37 4.63 -4.21 5.64
N LEU A 38 3.62 -5.05 5.86
CA LEU A 38 2.31 -4.95 5.21
C LEU A 38 1.25 -4.53 6.23
N ILE A 39 0.58 -3.42 5.95
CA ILE A 39 -0.54 -2.92 6.73
C ILE A 39 -1.84 -3.27 6.00
N VAL A 40 -2.69 -4.05 6.67
CA VAL A 40 -3.94 -4.56 6.12
C VAL A 40 -5.11 -3.90 6.82
N GLY A 41 -5.95 -3.20 6.07
CA GLY A 41 -7.18 -2.59 6.59
C GLY A 41 -8.39 -3.51 6.55
N CYS A 42 -9.43 -3.12 7.29
CA CYS A 42 -10.67 -3.89 7.43
C CYS A 42 -11.61 -3.88 6.21
N LYS A 43 -11.33 -3.06 5.19
CA LYS A 43 -12.16 -2.95 3.97
C LYS A 43 -11.76 -3.95 2.88
N LEU A 44 -10.91 -4.92 3.21
CA LEU A 44 -10.41 -5.90 2.27
C LEU A 44 -11.44 -7.03 2.04
N ASP A 45 -11.51 -7.52 0.81
CA ASP A 45 -12.27 -8.73 0.51
C ASP A 45 -11.58 -9.97 1.12
N LYS A 46 -12.37 -10.89 1.68
CA LYS A 46 -11.86 -12.10 2.36
C LYS A 46 -10.93 -12.93 1.47
N ASP A 47 -11.24 -13.04 0.19
CA ASP A 47 -10.42 -13.80 -0.78
C ASP A 47 -9.01 -13.20 -0.91
N ILE A 48 -8.90 -11.87 -0.89
CA ILE A 48 -7.61 -11.17 -0.98
C ILE A 48 -6.86 -11.31 0.35
N GLU A 49 -7.58 -11.23 1.48
CA GLU A 49 -7.01 -11.43 2.81
C GLU A 49 -6.39 -12.83 2.96
N GLU A 50 -7.09 -13.87 2.49
CA GLU A 50 -6.57 -15.24 2.49
C GLU A 50 -5.31 -15.37 1.61
N VAL A 51 -5.30 -14.75 0.43
CA VAL A 51 -4.12 -14.76 -0.45
C VAL A 51 -2.95 -14.04 0.22
N LEU A 52 -3.16 -12.87 0.81
CA LEU A 52 -2.11 -12.11 1.50
C LEU A 52 -1.60 -12.80 2.76
N SER A 53 -2.43 -13.63 3.41
CA SER A 53 -2.01 -14.42 4.58
C SER A 53 -0.79 -15.31 4.27
N LYS A 54 -0.62 -15.74 3.02
CA LYS A 54 0.47 -16.61 2.54
C LYS A 54 1.81 -15.88 2.36
N LEU A 55 1.83 -14.54 2.36
CA LEU A 55 3.08 -13.78 2.25
C LEU A 55 3.94 -13.89 3.52
N ASN A 56 5.24 -14.18 3.37
CA ASN A 56 6.19 -14.18 4.48
C ASN A 56 6.75 -12.77 4.76
N ILE A 57 5.87 -11.83 5.08
CA ILE A 57 6.20 -10.43 5.43
C ILE A 57 5.48 -10.12 6.74
N LYS A 58 6.07 -9.29 7.61
CA LYS A 58 5.39 -8.83 8.83
C LYS A 58 4.09 -8.11 8.47
N LYS A 59 2.99 -8.49 9.11
CA LYS A 59 1.66 -7.90 8.87
C LYS A 59 1.15 -7.21 10.13
N ILE A 60 0.46 -6.10 9.96
CA ILE A 60 -0.33 -5.46 11.01
C ILE A 60 -1.74 -5.22 10.45
N TYR A 61 -2.76 -5.69 11.16
CA TYR A 61 -4.16 -5.53 10.79
C TYR A 61 -4.77 -4.32 11.50
N THR A 62 -5.39 -3.41 10.76
CA THR A 62 -6.04 -2.21 11.29
C THR A 62 -7.56 -2.24 11.07
N PRO A 63 -8.39 -1.86 12.07
CA PRO A 63 -8.03 -1.36 13.39
C PRO A 63 -7.81 -2.45 14.46
N LYS A 64 -7.88 -3.75 14.10
CA LYS A 64 -7.92 -4.87 15.04
C LYS A 64 -6.68 -4.98 15.94
N GLU A 65 -5.49 -4.85 15.37
CA GLU A 65 -4.22 -4.95 16.10
C GLU A 65 -3.67 -3.57 16.46
N MET A 66 -3.81 -2.60 15.56
CA MET A 66 -3.32 -1.24 15.75
C MET A 66 -4.19 -0.25 14.97
N ASN A 67 -4.51 0.89 15.57
CA ASN A 67 -5.17 1.97 14.84
C ASN A 67 -4.17 2.66 13.89
N LEU A 68 -4.70 3.42 12.93
CA LEU A 68 -3.88 4.05 11.89
C LEU A 68 -2.90 5.10 12.44
N LEU A 69 -3.27 5.83 13.49
CA LEU A 69 -2.41 6.83 14.11
C LEU A 69 -1.17 6.19 14.76
N ASP A 70 -1.38 5.08 15.44
CA ASP A 70 -0.30 4.35 16.07
C ASP A 70 0.60 3.71 15.01
N ILE A 71 0.05 3.22 13.90
CA ILE A 71 0.83 2.74 12.73
C ILE A 71 1.72 3.87 12.18
N MET A 72 1.20 5.09 12.05
CA MET A 72 1.98 6.24 11.59
C MET A 72 3.16 6.51 12.52
N LYS A 73 2.92 6.55 13.84
CA LYS A 73 3.99 6.73 14.83
C LYS A 73 4.99 5.57 14.81
N TYR A 74 4.52 4.35 14.60
CA TYR A 74 5.34 3.16 14.55
C TYR A 74 6.29 3.20 13.35
N LEU A 75 5.78 3.48 12.16
CA LEU A 75 6.57 3.58 10.93
C LEU A 75 7.52 4.79 10.94
N ALA A 76 7.12 5.90 11.57
CA ALA A 76 7.95 7.10 11.69
C ALA A 76 9.22 6.88 12.54
N LYS A 77 9.31 5.81 13.34
CA LYS A 77 10.53 5.46 14.08
C LYS A 77 11.70 5.04 13.17
N GLY A 78 11.43 4.68 11.91
CA GLY A 78 12.47 4.35 10.93
C GLY A 78 13.01 2.91 10.99
N GLU A 79 12.33 2.00 11.68
CA GLU A 79 12.72 0.57 11.73
C GLU A 79 12.41 -0.18 10.43
N HIS A 80 11.48 0.34 9.63
CA HIS A 80 11.01 -0.24 8.39
C HIS A 80 11.41 0.66 7.21
N ASP A 81 12.00 0.08 6.17
CA ASP A 81 12.40 0.79 4.96
C ASP A 81 11.32 0.78 3.87
N LEU A 82 10.41 -0.20 3.93
CA LEU A 82 9.28 -0.35 3.00
C LEU A 82 7.99 -0.67 3.75
N ALA A 83 6.94 0.12 3.53
CA ALA A 83 5.60 -0.11 4.06
C ALA A 83 4.58 -0.24 2.94
N LEU A 84 3.90 -1.38 2.89
CA LEU A 84 2.81 -1.66 1.96
C LEU A 84 1.46 -1.42 2.64
N PHE A 85 0.50 -0.85 1.94
CA PHE A 85 -0.85 -0.60 2.44
C PHE A 85 -1.91 -1.17 1.50
N ILE A 86 -2.95 -1.77 2.07
CA ILE A 86 -4.11 -2.28 1.35
C ILE A 86 -5.37 -2.26 2.23
N GLY A 87 -6.55 -2.04 1.64
CA GLY A 87 -7.83 -2.26 2.30
C GLY A 87 -8.17 -1.24 3.39
N ILE A 88 -7.51 -0.08 3.40
CA ILE A 88 -7.82 1.03 4.30
C ILE A 88 -8.73 2.02 3.57
N THR A 89 -9.69 2.62 4.27
CA THR A 89 -10.55 3.66 3.68
C THR A 89 -9.69 4.79 3.09
N TYR A 90 -9.95 5.08 1.80
CA TYR A 90 -9.10 5.92 0.96
C TYR A 90 -8.65 7.24 1.63
N TYR A 91 -9.59 7.99 2.23
CA TYR A 91 -9.30 9.29 2.85
C TYR A 91 -8.40 9.19 4.08
N TYR A 92 -8.60 8.17 4.91
CA TYR A 92 -7.77 7.96 6.09
C TYR A 92 -6.35 7.55 5.68
N LEU A 93 -6.25 6.65 4.70
CA LEU A 93 -4.95 6.26 4.15
C LEU A 93 -4.24 7.45 3.51
N ALA A 94 -4.93 8.28 2.73
CA ALA A 94 -4.36 9.47 2.10
C ALA A 94 -3.74 10.45 3.11
N GLN A 95 -4.39 10.66 4.26
CA GLN A 95 -3.86 11.49 5.35
C GLN A 95 -2.60 10.85 5.98
N ALA A 96 -2.65 9.55 6.28
CA ALA A 96 -1.53 8.82 6.84
C ALA A 96 -0.31 8.81 5.91
N LEU A 97 -0.52 8.57 4.62
CA LEU A 97 0.54 8.58 3.60
C LEU A 97 1.20 9.95 3.48
N THR A 98 0.42 11.05 3.53
CA THR A 98 0.97 12.42 3.49
C THR A 98 1.92 12.67 4.66
N HIS A 99 1.50 12.26 5.87
CA HIS A 99 2.34 12.39 7.05
C HIS A 99 3.63 11.58 6.90
N LEU A 100 3.54 10.31 6.51
CA LEU A 100 4.72 9.46 6.33
C LEU A 100 5.66 9.99 5.25
N LYS A 101 5.12 10.50 4.14
CA LYS A 101 5.90 11.06 3.02
C LYS A 101 6.75 12.27 3.44
N HIS A 102 6.26 13.08 4.38
CA HIS A 102 6.94 14.30 4.81
C HIS A 102 7.73 14.16 6.12
N PHE A 103 7.31 13.27 7.01
CA PHE A 103 7.83 13.18 8.38
C PHE A 103 8.47 11.83 8.70
N SER A 104 8.69 10.97 7.71
CA SER A 104 9.42 9.72 7.89
C SER A 104 10.28 9.38 6.67
N SER A 105 11.20 8.44 6.83
CA SER A 105 12.06 7.92 5.76
C SER A 105 11.52 6.64 5.09
N VAL A 106 10.37 6.12 5.55
CA VAL A 106 9.81 4.87 5.03
C VAL A 106 9.26 5.06 3.63
N ILE A 107 9.59 4.14 2.72
CA ILE A 107 9.03 4.14 1.39
C ILE A 107 7.62 3.54 1.48
N THR A 108 6.60 4.33 1.12
CA THR A 108 5.21 3.90 1.18
C THR A 108 4.71 3.44 -0.19
N VAL A 109 4.11 2.25 -0.23
CA VAL A 109 3.52 1.68 -1.45
C VAL A 109 2.07 1.28 -1.19
N THR A 110 1.14 1.74 -2.02
CA THR A 110 -0.25 1.25 -1.96
C THR A 110 -0.49 0.21 -3.02
N ILE A 111 -1.05 -0.92 -2.61
CA ILE A 111 -1.46 -2.01 -3.50
C ILE A 111 -2.98 -2.12 -3.59
N ASP A 112 -3.71 -1.03 -3.36
CA ASP A 112 -5.16 -0.96 -3.54
C ASP A 112 -5.54 -0.86 -5.03
N PRO A 113 -6.80 -1.16 -5.39
CA PRO A 113 -7.29 -1.00 -6.77
C PRO A 113 -7.48 0.46 -7.19
N PHE A 114 -7.27 1.40 -6.25
CA PHE A 114 -7.36 2.84 -6.45
C PHE A 114 -5.98 3.48 -6.35
N TYR A 115 -5.70 4.39 -7.27
CA TYR A 115 -4.46 5.15 -7.28
C TYR A 115 -4.42 6.16 -6.13
N HIS A 116 -3.34 6.13 -5.36
CA HIS A 116 -3.09 6.99 -4.20
C HIS A 116 -1.92 7.95 -4.48
N PRO A 117 -2.19 9.22 -4.82
CA PRO A 117 -1.12 10.18 -5.12
C PRO A 117 -0.23 10.54 -3.92
N ASN A 118 -0.72 10.30 -2.70
CA ASN A 118 -0.02 10.70 -1.48
C ASN A 118 1.06 9.69 -1.04
N ALA A 119 1.14 8.51 -1.68
CA ALA A 119 2.19 7.54 -1.45
C ALA A 119 3.51 7.95 -2.11
N CYS A 120 4.58 7.18 -1.87
CA CYS A 120 5.76 7.21 -2.73
C CYS A 120 5.46 6.49 -4.06
N TYR A 121 4.86 5.30 -3.97
CA TYR A 121 4.45 4.51 -5.12
C TYR A 121 3.03 3.99 -4.97
N SER A 122 2.32 3.82 -6.08
CA SER A 122 0.95 3.34 -6.08
C SER A 122 0.64 2.46 -7.28
N PHE A 123 -0.19 1.46 -7.09
CA PHE A 123 -0.84 0.80 -8.21
C PHE A 123 -1.77 1.76 -8.95
N PRO A 124 -1.91 1.62 -10.28
CA PRO A 124 -2.86 2.41 -11.03
C PRO A 124 -4.29 2.01 -10.66
N ASN A 125 -5.25 2.88 -10.98
CA ASN A 125 -6.67 2.50 -10.93
C ASN A 125 -6.90 1.29 -11.82
N MET A 126 -7.52 0.25 -11.26
CA MET A 126 -7.85 -0.99 -11.95
C MET A 126 -9.18 -1.54 -11.48
N LYS A 127 -9.75 -2.47 -12.24
CA LYS A 127 -10.99 -3.16 -11.83
C LYS A 127 -10.69 -4.15 -10.71
N LYS A 128 -11.71 -4.48 -9.92
CA LYS A 128 -11.60 -5.44 -8.81
C LYS A 128 -11.07 -6.81 -9.27
N ASP A 129 -11.56 -7.34 -10.39
CA ASP A 129 -11.12 -8.65 -10.89
C ASP A 129 -9.63 -8.62 -11.30
N GLU A 130 -9.22 -7.56 -11.99
CA GLU A 130 -7.81 -7.33 -12.37
C GLU A 130 -6.91 -7.20 -11.14
N HIS A 131 -7.38 -6.48 -10.11
CA HIS A 131 -6.67 -6.31 -8.85
C HIS A 131 -6.45 -7.64 -8.13
N ILE A 132 -7.47 -8.49 -8.04
CA ILE A 132 -7.35 -9.83 -7.44
C ILE A 132 -6.28 -10.66 -8.16
N ASP A 133 -6.28 -10.64 -9.50
CA ASP A 133 -5.29 -11.37 -10.30
C ASP A 133 -3.88 -10.84 -10.10
N VAL A 134 -3.72 -9.51 -9.98
CA VAL A 134 -2.44 -8.87 -9.67
C VAL A 134 -1.93 -9.31 -8.29
N ILE A 135 -2.78 -9.30 -7.26
CA ILE A 135 -2.39 -9.73 -5.91
C ILE A 135 -2.01 -11.20 -5.90
N LYS A 136 -2.78 -12.08 -6.56
CA LYS A 136 -2.46 -13.51 -6.69
C LYS A 136 -1.08 -13.73 -7.34
N LYS A 137 -0.78 -13.00 -8.42
CA LYS A 137 0.53 -13.06 -9.09
C LYS A 137 1.66 -12.59 -8.17
N LEU A 138 1.44 -11.50 -7.43
CA LEU A 138 2.42 -10.96 -6.48
C LEU A 138 2.75 -11.97 -5.38
N VAL A 139 1.73 -12.57 -4.76
CA VAL A 139 1.92 -13.59 -3.72
C VAL A 139 2.57 -14.85 -4.30
N GLY A 140 2.13 -15.32 -5.47
CA GLY A 140 2.73 -16.50 -6.11
C GLY A 140 4.21 -16.32 -6.49
N ALA A 141 4.66 -15.09 -6.72
CA ALA A 141 6.06 -14.78 -7.02
C ALA A 141 6.95 -14.61 -5.78
N LEU A 142 6.35 -14.32 -4.61
CA LEU A 142 7.04 -14.14 -3.32
C LEU A 142 6.97 -15.37 -2.41
N GLY A 143 6.00 -16.27 -2.63
CA GLY A 143 5.83 -17.52 -1.89
C GLY A 143 6.61 -18.70 -2.47
N LYS A 144 7.48 -18.48 -3.46
CA LYS A 144 8.51 -19.42 -3.93
C LYS A 144 9.83 -19.07 -3.30
#